data_AF-A0A8K1D5G2-F1
#
_entry.id   AF-A0A8K1D5G2-F1
#
_cell.length_a   1.000
_cell.length_b   1.000
_cell.length_c   1.000
_cell.angle_alpha   90.00
_cell.angle_beta   90.00
_cell.angle_gamma   90.00
#
_symmetry.space_group_name_H-M   'P 1'
#
loop_
_entity.id
_entity.type
_entity.pdbx_description
1 polymer ?
#
loop_
_entity_poly.entity_id
_entity_poly.type
_entity_poly.pdbx_seq_one_letter_code
_entity_poly.pdbx_strand_id
1 'polypeptide(L)'
;MEQSRKTFVDAIDKILAAASSMHRDELLFSYKGILYPSTACSPELFKALESFEARSDDVVLAGYPKSGTNWLSQILNDLVAISQKKTLARDSCLNAEDAEEFHYLEIGDAEKFEVGREYVWQ
;
A
#
# COMPACT_ATOMS: atom_id res chain seq x y z
N MET A 1 7.11 10.80 -7.10
CA MET A 1 6.17 11.63 -6.30
C MET A 1 4.96 12.16 -7.08
N GLU A 2 5.09 13.08 -8.04
CA GLU A 2 3.90 13.63 -8.75
C GLU A 2 3.17 12.59 -9.60
N GLN A 3 3.92 11.69 -10.23
CA GLN A 3 3.38 10.55 -10.97
C GLN A 3 2.63 9.57 -10.05
N SER A 4 3.23 9.16 -8.93
CA SER A 4 2.56 8.34 -7.89
C SER A 4 1.24 8.91 -7.42
N ARG A 5 1.22 10.21 -7.13
CA ARG A 5 0.01 10.89 -6.66
C ARG A 5 -1.09 10.79 -7.72
N LYS A 6 -0.75 10.95 -8.99
CA LYS A 6 -1.71 10.83 -10.10
C LYS A 6 -2.24 9.40 -10.22
N THR A 7 -1.36 8.40 -10.24
CA THR A 7 -1.76 6.97 -10.29
C THR A 7 -2.67 6.60 -9.11
N PHE A 8 -2.35 7.10 -7.91
CA PHE A 8 -3.18 6.88 -6.72
C PHE A 8 -4.58 7.49 -6.87
N VAL A 9 -4.66 8.74 -7.34
CA VAL A 9 -5.95 9.41 -7.58
C VAL A 9 -6.77 8.64 -8.61
N ASP A 10 -6.16 8.24 -9.73
CA ASP A 10 -6.83 7.49 -10.80
C ASP A 10 -7.39 6.15 -10.28
N ALA A 11 -6.65 5.45 -9.40
CA ALA A 11 -7.12 4.22 -8.78
C ALA A 11 -8.31 4.45 -7.84
N ILE A 12 -8.26 5.50 -7.00
CA ILE A 12 -9.36 5.86 -6.11
C ILE A 12 -10.61 6.25 -6.90
N ASP A 13 -10.45 7.03 -7.97
CA ASP A 13 -11.56 7.42 -8.84
C ASP A 13 -12.21 6.19 -9.51
N LYS A 14 -11.39 5.22 -9.93
CA LYS A 14 -11.88 3.93 -10.46
C LYS A 14 -12.68 3.14 -9.41
N ILE A 15 -12.15 3.02 -8.19
CA ILE A 15 -12.83 2.35 -7.06
C ILE A 15 -14.17 3.03 -6.75
N LEU A 16 -14.19 4.36 -6.74
CA LEU A 16 -15.39 5.15 -6.46
C LEU A 16 -16.44 5.04 -7.57
N ALA A 17 -16.00 5.04 -8.83
CA ALA A 17 -16.89 4.84 -9.97
C ALA A 17 -17.53 3.45 -9.94
N ALA A 18 -16.76 2.40 -9.62
CA ALA A 18 -17.28 1.05 -9.44
C ALA A 18 -18.32 0.99 -8.32
N ALA A 19 -18.01 1.56 -7.15
CA ALA A 19 -18.91 1.58 -6.00
C ALA A 19 -20.23 2.31 -6.30
N SER A 20 -20.19 3.37 -7.10
CA SER A 20 -21.39 4.14 -7.47
C SER A 20 -22.36 3.37 -8.35
N SER A 21 -21.91 2.27 -8.98
CA SER A 21 -22.72 1.41 -9.86
C SER A 21 -23.28 0.15 -9.18
N MET A 22 -22.87 -0.13 -7.94
CA MET A 22 -23.25 -1.35 -7.20
C MET A 22 -24.47 -1.14 -6.29
N HIS A 23 -25.16 -2.24 -5.97
CA HIS A 23 -26.21 -2.23 -4.94
C HIS A 23 -25.59 -2.05 -3.55
N ARG A 24 -26.30 -1.39 -2.61
CA ARG A 24 -25.75 -1.09 -1.28
C ARG A 24 -25.28 -2.33 -0.53
N ASP A 25 -26.01 -3.43 -0.67
CA ASP A 25 -25.71 -4.69 0.03
C ASP A 25 -24.46 -5.40 -0.53
N GLU A 26 -24.00 -4.98 -1.72
CA GLU A 26 -22.81 -5.51 -2.38
C GLU A 26 -21.57 -4.64 -2.15
N LEU A 27 -21.73 -3.43 -1.57
CA LEU A 27 -20.63 -2.50 -1.32
C LEU A 27 -19.63 -3.00 -0.27
N LEU A 28 -20.06 -3.92 0.59
CA LEU A 28 -19.29 -4.40 1.72
C LEU A 28 -19.27 -5.92 1.74
N PHE A 29 -18.13 -6.50 2.09
CA PHE A 29 -18.02 -7.90 2.48
C PHE A 29 -17.47 -8.02 3.89
N SER A 30 -17.73 -9.15 4.55
CA SER A 30 -17.21 -9.45 5.89
C SER A 30 -15.99 -10.35 5.80
N TYR A 31 -14.91 -9.97 6.47
CA TYR A 31 -13.73 -10.80 6.68
C TYR A 31 -13.40 -10.83 8.17
N LYS A 32 -13.38 -12.04 8.75
CA LYS A 32 -13.18 -12.25 10.21
C LYS A 32 -14.07 -11.36 11.09
N GLY A 33 -15.29 -11.06 10.64
CA GLY A 33 -16.27 -10.24 11.36
C GLY A 33 -16.15 -8.73 11.17
N ILE A 34 -15.22 -8.25 10.35
CA ILE A 34 -15.02 -6.83 10.01
C ILE A 34 -15.53 -6.57 8.60
N LEU A 35 -16.21 -5.43 8.39
CA LEU A 35 -16.74 -5.02 7.08
C LEU A 35 -15.70 -4.22 6.29
N TYR A 36 -15.49 -4.62 5.04
CA TYR A 36 -14.54 -3.99 4.11
C TYR A 36 -15.21 -3.62 2.79
N PRO A 37 -14.77 -2.54 2.12
CA PRO A 37 -15.27 -2.14 0.81
C PRO A 37 -14.91 -3.16 -0.27
N SER A 38 -15.92 -3.73 -0.93
CA SER A 38 -15.77 -4.78 -1.95
C SER A 38 -15.11 -4.31 -3.24
N THR A 39 -15.08 -3.01 -3.50
CA THR A 39 -14.46 -2.42 -4.70
C THR A 39 -12.98 -2.10 -4.52
N ALA A 40 -12.48 -2.07 -3.29
CA ALA A 40 -11.08 -1.77 -2.99
C ALA A 40 -10.32 -2.97 -2.41
N CYS A 41 -11.02 -3.86 -1.71
CA CYS A 41 -10.47 -5.02 -1.03
C CYS A 41 -11.18 -6.29 -1.52
N SER A 42 -10.53 -7.45 -1.39
CA SER A 42 -11.14 -8.75 -1.65
C SER A 42 -10.81 -9.78 -0.56
N PRO A 43 -11.68 -10.78 -0.32
CA PRO A 43 -11.36 -11.89 0.58
C PRO A 43 -10.08 -12.65 0.17
N GLU A 44 -9.84 -12.78 -1.13
CA GLU A 44 -8.67 -13.44 -1.70
C GLU A 44 -7.39 -12.68 -1.35
N LEU A 45 -7.40 -11.34 -1.46
CA LEU A 45 -6.30 -10.48 -1.06
C LEU A 45 -5.97 -10.66 0.41
N PHE A 46 -6.97 -10.64 1.30
CA PHE A 46 -6.73 -10.84 2.72
C PHE A 46 -6.21 -12.22 3.06
N LYS A 47 -6.65 -13.24 2.33
CA LYS A 47 -6.10 -14.59 2.48
C LYS A 47 -4.64 -14.64 2.04
N ALA A 48 -4.27 -14.00 0.94
CA ALA A 48 -2.89 -13.92 0.47
C ALA A 48 -2.02 -13.07 1.43
N LEU A 49 -2.58 -12.03 2.02
CA LEU A 49 -1.92 -11.19 3.02
C LEU A 49 -1.53 -11.95 4.29
N GLU A 50 -2.20 -13.08 4.61
CA GLU A 50 -1.80 -13.92 5.76
C GLU A 50 -0.42 -14.56 5.59
N SER A 51 0.06 -14.70 4.35
CA SER A 51 1.42 -15.16 4.05
C SER A 51 2.44 -14.02 3.89
N PHE A 52 2.06 -12.77 4.15
CA PHE A 52 2.97 -11.65 4.08
C PHE A 52 4.07 -11.76 5.16
N GLU A 53 5.32 -11.77 4.71
CA GLU A 53 6.50 -11.79 5.58
C GLU A 53 7.16 -10.41 5.56
N ALA A 54 7.04 -9.67 6.68
CA ALA A 54 7.74 -8.41 6.86
C ALA A 54 9.24 -8.65 7.13
N ARG A 55 10.08 -7.76 6.61
CA ARG A 55 11.50 -7.73 6.96
C ARG A 55 11.70 -7.08 8.33
N SER A 56 12.86 -7.34 8.94
CA SER A 56 13.22 -6.77 10.24
C SER A 56 13.34 -5.24 10.27
N ASP A 57 13.55 -4.61 9.11
CA ASP A 57 13.70 -3.17 8.93
C ASP A 57 12.45 -2.48 8.37
N ASP A 58 11.38 -3.22 8.10
CA ASP A 58 10.14 -2.65 7.59
C ASP A 58 9.38 -1.87 8.68
N VAL A 59 8.74 -0.77 8.26
CA VAL A 59 7.91 0.07 9.14
C VAL A 59 6.48 0.07 8.62
N VAL A 60 5.54 -0.41 9.43
CA VAL A 60 4.11 -0.41 9.09
C VAL A 60 3.41 0.78 9.71
N LEU A 61 2.75 1.59 8.88
CA LEU A 61 1.86 2.66 9.31
C LEU A 61 0.42 2.13 9.39
N ALA A 62 -0.11 1.98 10.61
CA ALA A 62 -1.49 1.56 10.85
C ALA A 62 -2.35 2.73 11.36
N GLY A 63 -3.53 2.90 10.77
CA GLY A 63 -4.50 3.91 11.18
C GLY A 63 -5.89 3.60 10.62
N TYR A 64 -6.93 4.00 11.34
CA TYR A 64 -8.31 3.81 10.88
C TYR A 64 -8.58 4.67 9.63
N PRO A 65 -9.38 4.20 8.65
CA PRO A 65 -9.68 4.99 7.47
C PRO A 65 -10.14 6.42 7.81
N LYS A 66 -9.59 7.40 7.09
CA LYS A 66 -9.87 8.84 7.26
C LYS A 66 -9.33 9.47 8.56
N SER A 67 -8.52 8.78 9.36
CA SER A 67 -7.90 9.33 10.58
C SER A 67 -6.65 10.19 10.34
N GLY A 68 -6.33 10.56 9.09
CA GLY A 68 -5.15 11.36 8.77
C GLY A 68 -3.89 10.58 8.37
N THR A 69 -4.01 9.33 7.93
CA THR A 69 -2.88 8.52 7.42
C THR A 69 -2.10 9.21 6.31
N ASN A 70 -2.77 9.98 5.44
CA ASN A 70 -2.11 10.78 4.40
C ASN A 70 -1.12 11.81 4.94
N TRP A 71 -1.46 12.48 6.05
CA TRP A 71 -0.58 13.47 6.67
C TRP A 71 0.64 12.79 7.30
N LEU A 72 0.41 11.69 8.01
CA LEU A 72 1.49 10.95 8.65
C LEU A 72 2.44 10.31 7.62
N SER A 73 1.91 9.80 6.50
CA SER A 73 2.73 9.30 5.39
C SER A 73 3.64 10.38 4.80
N GLN A 74 3.14 11.61 4.58
CA GLN A 74 3.97 12.73 4.10
C GLN A 74 5.09 13.07 5.09
N ILE A 75 4.77 13.19 6.39
CA ILE A 75 5.76 13.50 7.43
C ILE A 75 6.87 12.43 7.48
N LEU A 76 6.51 11.14 7.37
CA LEU A 76 7.48 10.04 7.38
C LEU A 76 8.35 10.06 6.11
N ASN A 77 7.76 10.29 4.94
CA ASN A 77 8.52 10.40 3.69
C ASN A 77 9.51 11.56 3.73
N ASP A 78 9.09 12.72 4.25
CA ASP A 78 9.96 13.89 4.42
C ASP A 78 11.10 13.60 5.40
N LEU A 79 10.80 12.92 6.51
CA LEU A 79 11.80 12.53 7.51
C LEU A 79 12.87 11.60 6.92
N VAL A 80 12.43 10.59 6.14
CA VAL A 80 13.33 9.66 5.44
C VAL A 80 14.19 10.41 4.42
N ALA A 81 13.59 11.29 3.62
CA ALA A 81 14.31 12.09 2.63
C ALA A 81 15.35 13.02 3.28
N ILE A 82 15.02 13.66 4.41
CA ILE A 82 15.96 14.50 5.18
C ILE A 82 17.10 13.66 5.75
N SER A 83 16.77 12.50 6.33
CA SER A 83 17.76 11.56 6.89
C SER A 83 18.74 11.06 5.83
N GLN A 84 18.24 10.68 4.66
CA GLN A 84 19.05 10.24 3.53
C GLN A 84 19.94 11.37 3.00
N LYS A 85 19.41 12.59 2.84
CA LYS A 85 20.21 13.77 2.42
C LYS A 85 21.35 14.08 3.40
N LYS A 86 21.12 13.94 4.71
CA LYS A 86 22.16 14.12 5.74
C LYS A 86 23.25 13.05 5.65
N THR A 87 22.88 11.83 5.25
CA THR A 87 23.80 10.69 5.07
C THR A 87 24.58 10.79 3.76
N LEU A 88 23.94 11.21 2.66
CA LEU A 88 24.54 11.36 1.32
C LEU A 88 25.47 12.58 1.19
N ALA A 89 25.31 13.60 2.05
CA ALA A 89 26.29 14.67 2.18
C ALA A 89 27.63 14.19 2.77
N ARG A 90 27.67 12.95 3.30
CA ARG A 90 28.86 12.34 3.88
C ARG A 90 29.49 11.28 2.97
N ASP A 91 28.71 10.58 2.13
CA ASP A 91 29.22 9.63 1.13
C ASP A 91 28.33 9.65 -0.13
N SER A 92 28.94 9.88 -1.29
CA SER A 92 28.27 10.14 -2.56
C SER A 92 27.54 8.93 -3.17
N CYS A 93 26.34 9.21 -3.69
CA CYS A 93 25.56 8.49 -4.73
C CYS A 93 24.97 7.12 -4.37
N LEU A 94 23.65 7.08 -4.16
CA LEU A 94 22.81 5.97 -4.60
C LEU A 94 21.53 6.55 -5.20
N ASN A 95 21.24 6.20 -6.46
CA ASN A 95 19.96 6.45 -7.09
C ASN A 95 18.96 5.49 -6.46
N ALA A 96 18.14 5.98 -5.52
CA ALA A 96 16.97 5.24 -5.06
C ALA A 96 15.92 5.35 -6.17
N GLU A 97 15.87 4.33 -7.03
CA GLU A 97 14.80 4.20 -8.00
C GLU A 97 13.48 4.03 -7.23
N ASP A 98 12.54 4.94 -7.49
CA ASP A 98 11.24 5.01 -6.84
C ASP A 98 10.44 3.72 -7.14
N ALA A 99 10.51 2.74 -6.24
CA ALA A 99 9.58 1.62 -6.24
C ALA A 99 8.19 2.15 -5.83
N GLU A 100 7.47 2.73 -6.79
CA GLU A 100 6.10 3.20 -6.61
C GLU A 100 5.13 2.02 -6.67
N GLU A 101 5.16 1.17 -5.64
CA GLU A 101 4.12 0.18 -5.38
C GLU A 101 3.12 0.74 -4.35
N PHE A 102 1.84 0.39 -4.49
CA PHE A 102 0.80 0.79 -3.54
C PHE A 102 1.18 0.35 -2.12
N HIS A 103 1.49 1.30 -1.24
CA HIS A 103 1.89 1.06 0.16
C HIS A 103 0.75 0.54 1.06
N TYR A 104 -0.48 0.40 0.54
CA TYR A 104 -1.59 -0.13 1.31
C TYR A 104 -1.67 -1.64 1.12
N LEU A 105 -1.53 -2.39 2.22
CA LEU A 105 -1.59 -3.86 2.20
C LEU A 105 -2.99 -4.38 1.85
N GLU A 106 -4.02 -3.59 2.14
CA GLU A 106 -5.42 -3.98 1.96
C GLU A 106 -6.01 -3.62 0.60
N ILE A 107 -5.24 -3.00 -0.30
CA ILE A 107 -5.73 -2.51 -1.60
C ILE A 107 -4.91 -3.15 -2.72
N GLY A 108 -5.59 -3.68 -3.74
CA GLY A 108 -4.98 -4.27 -4.93
C GLY A 108 -5.37 -5.73 -5.15
N ASP A 109 -4.60 -6.41 -5.98
CA ASP A 109 -4.83 -7.80 -6.34
C ASP A 109 -4.05 -8.77 -5.44
N ALA A 110 -4.62 -9.96 -5.20
CA ALA A 110 -4.03 -10.98 -4.33
C ALA A 110 -2.64 -11.44 -4.80
N GLU A 111 -2.40 -11.38 -6.11
CA GLU A 111 -1.14 -11.72 -6.78
C GLU A 111 0.07 -10.94 -6.22
N LYS A 112 -0.17 -9.75 -5.63
CA LYS A 112 0.88 -8.97 -4.95
C LYS A 112 1.60 -9.74 -3.84
N PHE A 113 0.90 -10.66 -3.17
CA PHE A 113 1.44 -11.44 -2.06
C PHE A 113 1.70 -12.90 -2.44
N GLU A 114 1.48 -13.27 -3.69
CA GLU A 114 1.83 -14.59 -4.19
C GLU A 114 3.35 -14.64 -4.40
N VAL A 115 4.05 -15.18 -3.40
CA VAL A 115 5.50 -15.38 -3.38
C VAL A 115 5.95 -16.03 -4.69
N GLY A 116 6.76 -15.32 -5.46
CA GLY A 116 7.57 -15.89 -6.53
C GLY A 116 8.44 -17.01 -5.96
N ARG A 117 8.08 -18.27 -6.26
CA ARG A 117 8.80 -19.49 -5.85
C ARG A 117 10.16 -19.66 -6.54
N GLU A 118 10.86 -18.58 -6.88
CA GLU A 118 12.11 -18.66 -7.61
C GLU A 118 13.13 -17.62 -7.13
N TYR A 119 13.57 -17.71 -5.88
CA TYR A 119 14.94 -17.35 -5.52
C TYR A 119 15.44 -18.31 -4.43
N VAL A 120 16.05 -19.41 -4.91
CA VAL A 120 16.90 -20.30 -4.12
C VAL A 120 18.18 -19.52 -3.81
N TRP A 121 18.42 -19.17 -2.54
CA TRP A 121 19.74 -18.73 -2.11
C TRP A 121 20.62 -19.98 -1.93
N GLN A 122 21.53 -20.22 -2.89
CA GLN A 122 22.74 -21.03 -2.68
C GLN A 122 23.82 -20.16 -2.05
#